data_AF-A0A2T4Z1L3-F1
#
_entry.id   AF-A0A2T4Z1L3-F1
#
_cell.length_a   1.000
_cell.length_b   1.000
_cell.length_c   1.000
_cell.angle_alpha   90.00
_cell.angle_beta   90.00
_cell.angle_gamma   90.00
#
_symmetry.space_group_name_H-M   'P 1'
#
loop_
_entity.id
_entity.type
_entity.pdbx_description
1 polymer ?
#
loop_
_entity_poly.entity_id
_entity_poly.type
_entity_poly.pdbx_seq_one_letter_code
_entity_poly.pdbx_strand_id
1 'polypeptide(L)'
;MTLDGPDFSVETEVRLLRWDDIVAEDMEMPLWQRLPRYLLAAGDIILTGTFGRYVAAYWRYGLFAAYPLVLLVLFGLAGILASSLPGVFGLALPWPVRLFIALGTFLGLTALAGPRLHLTYMLADWIFARDMMRQWRPGIDARAEAFAREIAAGLADPAFDEVVIVAHSLGAAWMADAVARALAADPSLVSSGRPLGLVGAGSSTLKIALHPAAGWLREAVQRVADAPGITWAEYDSHVDFICFYKNDTPTALGLTVVHPPLRRSIRLSRMLSPATWQRFRGNLLRIHRQYVMGNEQRYLYDVHMIACGPFRFADIARRGEDLPGALGSDGSLAAATTPLPSITDMPDR
;
A
#
# COMPACT_ATOMS: atom_id res chain seq x y z
N MET A 1 -8.81 11.01 20.49
CA MET A 1 -9.53 11.98 19.63
C MET A 1 -11.00 11.71 19.80
N THR A 2 -11.81 12.74 20.02
CA THR A 2 -13.26 12.57 20.17
C THR A 2 -13.95 13.09 18.92
N LEU A 3 -14.87 12.30 18.35
CA LEU A 3 -15.78 12.71 17.29
C LEU A 3 -17.19 12.80 17.88
N ASP A 4 -17.71 14.02 17.96
CA ASP A 4 -19.08 14.26 18.40
C ASP A 4 -20.01 14.46 17.20
N GLY A 5 -21.00 13.59 17.08
CA GLY A 5 -22.16 13.78 16.23
C GLY A 5 -23.31 14.44 17.01
N PRO A 6 -24.46 14.72 16.35
CA PRO A 6 -25.62 15.28 17.04
C PRO A 6 -26.19 14.39 18.15
N ASP A 7 -26.09 13.06 17.99
CA ASP A 7 -26.69 12.05 18.86
C ASP A 7 -25.76 10.87 19.18
N PHE A 8 -24.45 11.02 18.92
CA PHE A 8 -23.42 10.05 19.30
C PHE A 8 -22.10 10.74 19.63
N SER A 9 -21.24 10.04 20.36
CA SER A 9 -19.85 10.44 20.59
C SER A 9 -18.95 9.20 20.50
N VAL A 10 -17.82 9.32 19.81
CA VAL A 10 -16.83 8.24 19.65
C VAL A 10 -15.47 8.74 20.11
N GLU A 11 -14.83 8.00 21.00
CA GLU A 11 -13.43 8.21 21.34
C GLU A 11 -12.54 7.23 20.57
N THR A 12 -11.52 7.76 19.91
CA THR A 12 -10.57 6.99 19.10
C THR A 12 -9.14 7.37 19.47
N GLU A 13 -8.34 6.37 19.83
CA GLU A 13 -6.89 6.53 19.90
C GLU A 13 -6.26 6.16 18.55
N VAL A 14 -5.65 7.14 17.89
CA VAL A 14 -4.99 6.94 16.60
C VAL A 14 -3.50 6.76 16.82
N ARG A 15 -3.00 5.55 16.55
CA ARG A 15 -1.58 5.21 16.61
C ARG A 15 -0.99 5.07 15.21
N LEU A 16 0.09 5.81 14.92
CA LEU A 16 0.76 5.75 13.62
C LEU A 16 1.93 4.77 13.66
N LEU A 17 1.77 3.62 13.02
CA LEU A 17 2.82 2.62 12.83
C LEU A 17 3.74 3.04 11.68
N ARG A 18 4.81 3.76 12.01
CA ARG A 18 5.73 4.39 11.05
C ARG A 18 6.90 3.48 10.69
N TRP A 19 7.37 3.55 9.45
CA TRP A 19 8.64 2.94 8.99
C TRP A 19 9.42 3.86 8.04
N ASP A 20 9.14 5.17 8.10
CA ASP A 20 9.73 6.17 7.21
C ASP A 20 11.23 6.36 7.40
N ASP A 21 11.75 6.11 8.60
CA ASP A 21 13.19 6.11 8.91
C ASP A 21 13.95 5.04 8.13
N ILE A 22 13.39 3.83 7.99
CA ILE A 22 14.03 2.73 7.23
C ILE A 22 14.04 3.06 5.73
N VAL A 23 13.01 3.75 5.23
CA VAL A 23 12.91 4.17 3.82
C VAL A 23 13.79 5.39 3.55
N ALA A 24 13.99 6.26 4.54
CA ALA A 24 14.85 7.44 4.43
C ALA A 24 16.29 7.05 4.06
N GLU A 25 16.80 5.95 4.60
CA GLU A 25 18.12 5.40 4.26
C GLU A 25 18.29 5.20 2.73
N ASP A 26 17.25 4.72 2.04
CA ASP A 26 17.28 4.55 0.59
C ASP A 26 17.17 5.86 -0.18
N MET A 27 16.41 6.80 0.36
CA MET A 27 16.17 8.11 -0.23
C MET A 27 17.39 9.03 -0.12
N GLU A 28 18.23 8.83 0.90
CA GLU A 28 19.46 9.59 1.14
C GLU A 28 20.67 9.06 0.36
N MET A 29 20.61 7.81 -0.13
CA MET A 29 21.70 7.23 -0.91
C MET A 29 22.05 8.05 -2.16
N PRO A 30 23.34 8.35 -2.41
CA PRO A 30 23.72 9.01 -3.65
C PRO A 30 23.47 8.10 -4.86
N LEU A 31 23.26 8.72 -6.03
CA LEU A 31 22.84 8.01 -7.24
C LEU A 31 23.76 6.83 -7.62
N TRP A 32 25.07 6.98 -7.43
CA TRP A 32 26.06 5.94 -7.75
C TRP A 32 25.94 4.70 -6.87
N GLN A 33 25.38 4.80 -5.66
CA GLN A 33 25.03 3.64 -4.82
C GLN A 33 23.66 3.08 -5.18
N ARG A 34 22.71 3.99 -5.48
CA ARG A 34 21.32 3.62 -5.73
C ARG A 34 21.13 2.85 -7.03
N LEU A 35 21.78 3.27 -8.12
CA LEU A 35 21.67 2.61 -9.42
C LEU A 35 22.06 1.13 -9.38
N PRO A 36 23.27 0.73 -8.91
CA PRO A 36 23.63 -0.68 -8.86
C PRO A 36 22.71 -1.49 -7.93
N ARG A 37 22.30 -0.94 -6.78
CA ARG A 37 21.34 -1.61 -5.89
C ARG A 37 19.98 -1.82 -6.55
N TYR A 38 19.48 -0.82 -7.27
CA TYR A 38 18.25 -0.95 -8.04
C TYR A 38 18.40 -1.97 -9.17
N LEU A 39 19.51 -1.98 -9.91
CA LEU A 39 19.73 -2.96 -10.98
C LEU A 39 19.80 -4.39 -10.43
N LEU A 40 20.38 -4.58 -9.24
CA LEU A 40 20.30 -5.85 -8.51
C LEU A 40 18.85 -6.19 -8.14
N ALA A 41 18.04 -5.21 -7.73
CA ALA A 41 16.63 -5.42 -7.43
C ALA A 41 15.78 -5.77 -8.65
N ALA A 42 15.92 -5.01 -9.74
CA ALA A 42 15.25 -5.30 -11.00
C ALA A 42 15.68 -6.67 -11.56
N GLY A 43 16.98 -6.97 -11.52
CA GLY A 43 17.52 -8.27 -11.93
C GLY A 43 16.93 -9.42 -11.12
N ASP A 44 16.88 -9.28 -9.79
CA ASP A 44 16.28 -10.28 -8.91
C ASP A 44 14.80 -10.54 -9.23
N ILE A 45 14.01 -9.48 -9.41
CA ILE A 45 12.58 -9.58 -9.75
C ILE A 45 12.36 -10.23 -11.12
N ILE A 46 13.22 -9.95 -12.11
CA ILE A 46 13.13 -10.53 -13.45
C ILE A 46 13.56 -12.00 -13.45
N LEU A 47 14.75 -12.28 -12.90
CA LEU A 47 15.37 -13.61 -12.93
C LEU A 47 14.58 -14.64 -12.11
N THR A 48 13.88 -14.22 -11.06
CA THR A 48 13.00 -15.09 -10.26
C THR A 48 11.61 -15.32 -10.87
N GLY A 49 11.33 -14.72 -12.05
CA GLY A 49 10.03 -14.73 -12.70
C GLY A 49 8.96 -13.88 -12.01
N THR A 50 9.34 -13.10 -10.98
CA THR A 50 8.41 -12.30 -10.17
C THR A 50 7.73 -11.21 -11.02
N PHE A 51 8.46 -10.61 -11.96
CA PHE A 51 7.86 -9.68 -12.93
C PHE A 51 6.72 -10.32 -13.74
N GLY A 52 6.91 -11.57 -14.18
CA GLY A 52 5.87 -12.31 -14.91
C GLY A 52 4.63 -12.56 -14.04
N ARG A 53 4.84 -12.88 -12.74
CA ARG A 53 3.73 -13.02 -11.77
C ARG A 53 2.99 -11.70 -11.55
N TYR A 54 3.70 -10.57 -11.53
CA TYR A 54 3.05 -9.26 -11.47
C TYR A 54 2.14 -8.99 -12.67
N VAL A 55 2.64 -9.25 -13.88
CA VAL A 55 1.86 -9.07 -15.11
C VAL A 55 0.65 -10.00 -15.13
N ALA A 56 0.83 -11.26 -14.72
CA ALA A 56 -0.24 -12.26 -14.65
C ALA A 56 -1.32 -11.88 -13.62
N ALA A 57 -0.93 -11.39 -12.44
CA ALA A 57 -1.87 -10.91 -11.44
C ALA A 57 -2.59 -9.63 -11.90
N TYR A 58 -1.86 -8.63 -12.40
CA TYR A 58 -2.43 -7.41 -12.94
C TYR A 58 -1.46 -6.66 -13.88
N TRP A 59 -1.73 -6.70 -15.18
CA TRP A 59 -0.83 -6.14 -16.21
C TRP A 59 -0.49 -4.65 -16.01
N ARG A 60 -1.41 -3.84 -15.46
CA ARG A 60 -1.17 -2.42 -15.16
C ARG A 60 -0.15 -2.24 -14.03
N TYR A 61 -0.13 -3.15 -13.06
CA TYR A 61 0.94 -3.22 -12.07
C TYR A 61 2.28 -3.55 -12.73
N GLY A 62 2.28 -4.44 -13.73
CA GLY A 62 3.47 -4.69 -14.56
C GLY A 62 4.04 -3.42 -15.21
N LEU A 63 3.19 -2.49 -15.67
CA LEU A 63 3.64 -1.20 -16.18
C LEU A 63 4.30 -0.34 -15.09
N PHE A 64 3.70 -0.29 -13.90
CA PHE A 64 4.29 0.40 -12.75
C PHE A 64 5.65 -0.21 -12.36
N ALA A 65 5.77 -1.53 -12.33
CA ALA A 65 7.01 -2.23 -12.03
C ALA A 65 8.11 -2.02 -13.08
N ALA A 66 7.74 -1.95 -14.37
CA ALA A 66 8.69 -1.71 -15.46
C ALA A 66 9.14 -0.24 -15.55
N TYR A 67 8.35 0.70 -15.03
CA TYR A 67 8.55 2.15 -15.20
C TYR A 67 9.98 2.65 -14.92
N PRO A 68 10.60 2.39 -13.75
CA PRO A 68 11.96 2.87 -13.49
C PRO A 68 13.01 2.29 -14.45
N LEU A 69 12.90 1.01 -14.83
CA LEU A 69 13.83 0.38 -15.76
C LEU A 69 13.70 0.99 -17.16
N VAL A 70 12.46 1.21 -17.63
CA VAL A 70 12.18 1.87 -18.91
C VAL A 70 12.78 3.27 -18.94
N LEU A 71 12.61 4.06 -17.88
CA LEU A 71 13.23 5.40 -17.80
C LEU A 71 14.76 5.36 -17.88
N LEU A 72 15.40 4.43 -17.16
CA LEU A 72 16.86 4.29 -17.21
C LEU A 72 17.34 3.89 -18.61
N VAL A 73 16.62 2.99 -19.30
CA VAL A 73 16.91 2.63 -20.70
C VAL A 73 16.74 3.84 -21.61
N LEU A 74 15.66 4.61 -21.49
CA LEU A 74 15.44 5.81 -22.30
C LEU A 74 16.53 6.87 -22.07
N PHE A 75 16.97 7.08 -20.83
CA PHE A 75 18.07 7.98 -20.53
C PHE A 75 19.41 7.49 -21.11
N GLY A 76 19.66 6.17 -21.09
CA GLY A 76 20.83 5.57 -21.71
C GLY A 76 20.83 5.74 -23.23
N LEU A 77 19.69 5.48 -23.88
CA LEU A 77 19.50 5.70 -25.32
C LEU A 77 19.68 7.18 -25.70
N ALA A 78 19.16 8.10 -24.89
CA ALA A 78 19.37 9.53 -25.08
C ALA A 78 20.86 9.90 -25.00
N GLY A 79 21.62 9.31 -24.08
CA GLY A 79 23.07 9.47 -24.02
C GLY A 79 23.80 8.95 -25.26
N ILE A 80 23.44 7.77 -25.75
CA ILE A 80 23.99 7.19 -26.99
C ILE A 80 23.71 8.11 -28.18
N LEU A 81 22.47 8.60 -28.31
CA LEU A 81 22.06 9.51 -29.38
C LEU A 81 22.83 10.84 -29.30
N ALA A 82 22.91 11.44 -28.12
CA ALA A 82 23.65 12.68 -27.88
C ALA A 82 25.13 12.53 -28.25
N SER A 83 25.76 11.40 -27.91
CA SER A 83 27.16 11.11 -28.25
C SER A 83 27.41 10.87 -29.75
N SER A 84 26.35 10.61 -30.52
CA SER A 84 26.43 10.29 -31.95
C SER A 84 26.04 11.48 -32.84
N LEU A 85 25.32 12.45 -32.30
CA LEU A 85 24.86 13.65 -33.01
C LEU A 85 25.99 14.45 -33.70
N PRO A 86 27.19 14.63 -33.11
CA PRO A 86 28.30 15.32 -33.79
C PRO A 86 28.74 14.66 -35.10
N GLY A 87 28.64 13.33 -35.19
CA GLY A 87 28.98 12.58 -36.41
C GLY A 87 28.05 12.89 -37.58
N VAL A 88 26.80 13.28 -37.33
CA VAL A 88 25.84 13.73 -38.35
C VAL A 88 26.31 15.03 -39.03
N PHE A 89 27.05 15.85 -38.29
CA PHE A 89 27.64 17.11 -38.79
C PHE A 89 29.09 16.95 -39.28
N GLY A 90 29.56 15.71 -39.47
CA GLY A 90 30.92 15.42 -39.94
C GLY A 90 32.00 15.52 -38.87
N LEU A 91 31.65 15.69 -37.59
CA LEU A 91 32.62 15.74 -36.50
C LEU A 91 32.87 14.34 -35.93
N ALA A 92 34.00 13.73 -36.30
CA ALA A 92 34.45 12.46 -35.75
C ALA A 92 35.02 12.66 -34.34
N LEU A 93 34.29 12.21 -33.32
CA LEU A 93 34.75 12.25 -31.94
C LEU A 93 35.47 10.95 -31.55
N PRO A 94 36.63 11.01 -30.86
CA PRO A 94 37.25 9.85 -30.26
C PRO A 94 36.30 9.11 -29.31
N TRP A 95 36.42 7.78 -29.22
CA TRP A 95 35.53 6.97 -28.38
C TRP A 95 35.48 7.41 -26.89
N PRO A 96 36.56 7.91 -26.25
CA PRO A 96 36.48 8.38 -24.86
C PRO A 96 35.59 9.61 -24.73
N VAL A 97 35.63 10.51 -25.72
CA VAL A 97 34.79 11.72 -25.75
C VAL A 97 33.33 11.34 -25.93
N ARG A 98 33.03 10.39 -26.81
CA ARG A 98 31.67 9.86 -26.99
C ARG A 98 31.13 9.23 -25.71
N LEU A 99 31.96 8.42 -25.03
CA LEU A 99 31.61 7.82 -23.75
C LEU A 99 31.32 8.89 -22.69
N PHE A 100 32.15 9.93 -22.61
CA PHE A 100 31.94 11.04 -21.68
C PHE A 100 30.62 11.78 -21.95
N ILE A 101 30.28 12.07 -23.21
CA ILE A 101 29.00 12.69 -23.59
C ILE A 101 27.82 11.78 -23.21
N ALA A 102 27.92 10.49 -23.52
CA ALA A 102 26.85 9.53 -23.24
C ALA A 102 26.60 9.41 -21.73
N LEU A 103 27.66 9.21 -20.94
CA LEU A 103 27.57 9.08 -19.49
C LEU A 103 27.11 10.40 -18.85
N GLY A 104 27.66 11.54 -19.28
CA GLY A 104 27.26 12.86 -18.80
C GLY A 104 25.79 13.15 -19.06
N THR A 105 25.28 12.79 -20.24
CA THR A 105 23.86 12.93 -20.58
C THR A 105 22.99 12.01 -19.73
N PHE A 106 23.37 10.74 -19.58
CA PHE A 106 22.64 9.78 -18.75
C PHE A 106 22.54 10.25 -17.29
N LEU A 107 23.67 10.62 -16.69
CA LEU A 107 23.74 11.11 -15.31
C LEU A 107 23.00 12.44 -15.15
N GLY A 108 23.14 13.35 -16.13
CA GLY A 108 22.42 14.63 -16.15
C GLY A 108 20.91 14.45 -16.19
N LEU A 109 20.38 13.58 -17.08
CA LEU A 109 18.95 13.27 -17.13
C LEU A 109 18.47 12.61 -15.84
N THR A 110 19.23 11.66 -15.32
CA THR A 110 18.89 10.97 -14.07
C THR A 110 18.83 11.94 -12.88
N ALA A 111 19.76 12.89 -12.80
CA ALA A 111 19.81 13.89 -11.73
C ALA A 111 18.76 15.01 -11.88
N LEU A 112 18.54 15.51 -13.10
CA LEU A 112 17.73 16.72 -13.33
C LEU A 112 16.26 16.41 -13.68
N ALA A 113 16.02 15.37 -14.48
CA ALA A 113 14.68 14.94 -14.89
C ALA A 113 14.14 13.82 -13.99
N GLY A 114 15.01 12.95 -13.48
CA GLY A 114 14.65 11.82 -12.63
C GLY A 114 13.72 12.18 -11.46
N PRO A 115 14.01 13.21 -10.64
CA PRO A 115 13.13 13.60 -9.53
C PRO A 115 11.71 14.00 -9.97
N ARG A 116 11.59 14.74 -11.09
CA ARG A 116 10.28 15.15 -11.65
C ARG A 116 9.50 13.98 -12.23
N LEU A 117 10.19 12.94 -12.68
CA LEU A 117 9.62 11.70 -13.17
C LEU A 117 9.54 10.63 -12.07
N HIS A 118 9.68 11.01 -10.80
CA HIS A 118 9.65 10.11 -9.64
C HIS A 118 10.67 8.96 -9.67
N LEU A 119 11.67 8.99 -10.56
CA LEU A 119 12.67 7.92 -10.69
C LEU A 119 13.40 7.70 -9.38
N THR A 120 13.86 8.78 -8.73
CA THR A 120 14.53 8.77 -7.41
C THR A 120 13.74 7.96 -6.37
N TYR A 121 12.44 8.20 -6.28
CA TYR A 121 11.52 7.50 -5.38
C TYR A 121 11.35 6.03 -5.81
N MET A 122 11.14 5.76 -7.11
CA MET A 122 10.93 4.40 -7.60
C MET A 122 12.17 3.52 -7.42
N LEU A 123 13.38 4.06 -7.61
CA LEU A 123 14.61 3.32 -7.33
C LEU A 123 14.68 2.89 -5.86
N ALA A 124 14.40 3.81 -4.93
CA ALA A 124 14.38 3.51 -3.50
C ALA A 124 13.29 2.48 -3.14
N ASP A 125 12.07 2.65 -3.66
CA ASP A 125 10.93 1.76 -3.44
C ASP A 125 11.20 0.30 -3.87
N TRP A 126 11.93 0.09 -4.97
CA TRP A 126 12.30 -1.26 -5.43
C TRP A 126 13.48 -1.86 -4.67
N ILE A 127 14.44 -1.05 -4.23
CA ILE A 127 15.52 -1.51 -3.36
C ILE A 127 14.93 -1.97 -2.03
N PHE A 128 14.10 -1.13 -1.39
CA PHE A 128 13.40 -1.47 -0.15
C PHE A 128 12.54 -2.73 -0.32
N ALA A 129 11.76 -2.82 -1.40
CA ALA A 129 10.90 -3.97 -1.64
C ALA A 129 11.70 -5.28 -1.78
N ARG A 130 12.83 -5.28 -2.49
CA ARG A 130 13.69 -6.47 -2.57
C ARG A 130 14.23 -6.87 -1.21
N ASP A 131 14.70 -5.91 -0.44
CA ASP A 131 15.26 -6.18 0.88
C ASP A 131 14.19 -6.70 1.85
N MET A 132 12.95 -6.24 1.71
CA MET A 132 11.78 -6.79 2.41
C MET A 132 11.45 -8.21 1.94
N MET A 133 11.37 -8.47 0.63
CA MET A 133 11.09 -9.80 0.07
C MET A 133 12.05 -10.86 0.62
N ARG A 134 13.31 -10.48 0.84
CA ARG A 134 14.39 -11.37 1.28
C ARG A 134 14.73 -11.26 2.77
N GLN A 135 14.06 -10.38 3.52
CA GLN A 135 14.34 -10.07 4.93
C GLN A 135 15.82 -9.75 5.19
N TRP A 136 16.46 -9.00 4.28
CA TRP A 136 17.90 -8.71 4.36
C TRP A 136 18.26 -7.51 5.23
N ARG A 137 17.27 -6.70 5.64
CA ARG A 137 17.48 -5.56 6.54
C ARG A 137 17.00 -5.90 7.94
N PRO A 138 17.90 -5.91 8.95
CA PRO A 138 17.51 -6.12 10.34
C PRO A 138 16.46 -5.12 10.83
N GLY A 139 16.50 -3.87 10.33
CA GLY A 139 15.51 -2.85 10.64
C GLY A 139 14.09 -3.24 10.25
N ILE A 140 13.90 -4.06 9.21
CA ILE A 140 12.57 -4.52 8.79
C ILE A 140 11.99 -5.46 9.84
N ASP A 141 12.75 -6.47 10.24
CA ASP A 141 12.32 -7.45 11.22
C ASP A 141 12.05 -6.82 12.60
N ALA A 142 12.98 -5.99 13.08
CA ALA A 142 12.82 -5.28 14.34
C ALA A 142 11.59 -4.35 14.36
N ARG A 143 11.27 -3.72 13.23
CA ARG A 143 10.08 -2.88 13.09
C ARG A 143 8.79 -3.68 13.07
N ALA A 144 8.78 -4.84 12.42
CA ALA A 144 7.62 -5.73 12.39
C ALA A 144 7.31 -6.25 13.80
N GLU A 145 8.34 -6.61 14.57
CA GLU A 145 8.21 -6.97 15.98
C GLU A 145 7.68 -5.81 16.85
N ALA A 146 8.15 -4.58 16.61
CA ALA A 146 7.64 -3.42 17.32
C ALA A 146 6.15 -3.18 17.02
N PHE A 147 5.74 -3.30 15.76
CA PHE A 147 4.33 -3.20 15.37
C PHE A 147 3.49 -4.33 15.98
N ALA A 148 4.00 -5.56 16.01
CA ALA A 148 3.32 -6.70 16.62
C ALA A 148 3.03 -6.45 18.12
N ARG A 149 4.01 -5.92 18.85
CA ARG A 149 3.82 -5.54 20.27
C ARG A 149 2.79 -4.42 20.44
N GLU A 150 2.82 -3.42 19.57
CA GLU A 150 1.85 -2.31 19.61
C GLU A 150 0.42 -2.80 19.35
N ILE A 151 0.24 -3.68 18.37
CA ILE A 151 -1.05 -4.30 18.06
C ILE A 151 -1.54 -5.16 19.23
N ALA A 152 -0.67 -5.99 19.80
CA ALA A 152 -1.01 -6.83 20.95
C ALA A 152 -1.38 -6.00 22.18
N ALA A 153 -0.65 -4.92 22.46
CA ALA A 153 -0.97 -4.00 23.54
C ALA A 153 -2.33 -3.33 23.35
N GLY A 154 -2.65 -2.91 22.12
CA GLY A 154 -3.98 -2.43 21.76
C GLY A 154 -5.04 -3.48 22.06
N LEU A 155 -4.92 -4.68 21.51
CA LEU A 155 -5.92 -5.76 21.66
C LEU A 155 -6.13 -6.21 23.12
N ALA A 156 -5.09 -6.13 23.95
CA ALA A 156 -5.15 -6.50 25.37
C ALA A 156 -5.75 -5.40 26.27
N ASP A 157 -5.83 -4.15 25.80
CA ASP A 157 -6.37 -3.05 26.57
C ASP A 157 -7.92 -3.10 26.59
N PRO A 158 -8.55 -3.26 27.77
CA PRO A 158 -10.01 -3.33 27.89
C PRO A 158 -10.70 -1.98 27.70
N ALA A 159 -9.96 -0.87 27.61
CA ALA A 159 -10.54 0.46 27.46
C ALA A 159 -11.11 0.75 26.06
N PHE A 160 -10.84 -0.10 25.06
CA PHE A 160 -11.36 0.12 23.72
C PHE A 160 -12.31 -1.00 23.30
N ASP A 161 -13.32 -0.70 22.49
CA ASP A 161 -14.32 -1.69 22.05
C ASP A 161 -13.88 -2.51 20.83
N GLU A 162 -12.99 -1.93 20.01
CA GLU A 162 -12.52 -2.46 18.73
C GLU A 162 -11.10 -1.99 18.44
N VAL A 163 -10.34 -2.75 17.65
CA VAL A 163 -9.05 -2.34 17.07
C VAL A 163 -9.15 -2.42 15.56
N VAL A 164 -8.81 -1.34 14.86
CA VAL A 164 -8.75 -1.33 13.39
C VAL A 164 -7.37 -0.94 12.92
N ILE A 165 -6.77 -1.77 12.07
CA ILE A 165 -5.51 -1.49 11.40
C ILE A 165 -5.81 -1.08 9.97
N VAL A 166 -5.53 0.19 9.66
CA VAL A 166 -5.64 0.72 8.30
C VAL A 166 -4.28 0.73 7.62
N ALA A 167 -4.13 -0.07 6.57
CA ALA A 167 -2.88 -0.31 5.89
C ALA A 167 -2.97 0.05 4.41
N HIS A 168 -2.28 1.12 4.02
CA HIS A 168 -2.22 1.56 2.63
C HIS A 168 -0.99 1.03 1.90
N SER A 169 -1.16 0.58 0.65
CA SER A 169 -0.05 0.21 -0.23
C SER A 169 0.83 -0.86 0.41
N LEU A 170 2.15 -0.61 0.51
CA LEU A 170 3.11 -1.51 1.15
C LEU A 170 2.86 -1.71 2.65
N GLY A 171 2.13 -0.79 3.30
CA GLY A 171 1.66 -0.96 4.66
C GLY A 171 0.85 -2.24 4.86
N ALA A 172 0.18 -2.74 3.82
CA ALA A 172 -0.58 -3.99 3.90
C ALA A 172 0.31 -5.22 4.12
N ALA A 173 1.54 -5.22 3.59
CA ALA A 173 2.52 -6.27 3.86
C ALA A 173 3.02 -6.21 5.31
N TRP A 174 3.24 -4.99 5.83
CA TRP A 174 3.57 -4.77 7.24
C TRP A 174 2.44 -5.21 8.19
N MET A 175 1.19 -4.88 7.85
CA MET A 175 0.01 -5.30 8.61
C MET A 175 -0.08 -6.82 8.68
N ALA A 176 0.05 -7.52 7.55
CA ALA A 176 -0.01 -8.98 7.53
C ALA A 176 1.12 -9.59 8.40
N ASP A 177 2.35 -9.10 8.28
CA ASP A 177 3.49 -9.58 9.09
C ASP A 177 3.29 -9.33 10.58
N ALA A 178 3.01 -8.08 10.96
CA ALA A 178 2.90 -7.67 12.35
C ALA A 178 1.72 -8.36 13.07
N VAL A 179 0.56 -8.49 12.41
CA VAL A 179 -0.58 -9.23 12.97
C VAL A 179 -0.23 -10.71 13.08
N ALA A 180 0.40 -11.31 12.07
CA ALA A 180 0.81 -12.71 12.14
C ALA A 180 1.80 -12.99 13.27
N ARG A 181 2.71 -12.05 13.57
CA ARG A 181 3.63 -12.13 14.71
C ARG A 181 2.92 -11.99 16.04
N ALA A 182 2.00 -11.03 16.17
CA ALA A 182 1.17 -10.88 17.37
C ALA A 182 0.38 -12.16 17.66
N LEU A 183 -0.25 -12.75 16.64
CA LEU A 183 -0.98 -14.01 16.76
C LEU A 183 -0.09 -15.21 17.07
N ALA A 184 1.14 -15.24 16.55
CA ALA A 184 2.10 -16.30 16.85
C ALA A 184 2.59 -16.23 18.31
N ALA A 185 2.73 -15.01 18.85
CA ALA A 185 3.09 -14.79 20.24
C ALA A 185 1.93 -15.13 21.20
N ASP A 186 0.71 -14.74 20.84
CA ASP A 186 -0.49 -15.04 21.63
C ASP A 186 -1.73 -15.23 20.74
N PRO A 187 -2.14 -16.49 20.47
CA PRO A 187 -3.36 -16.78 19.71
C PRO A 187 -4.66 -16.36 20.42
N SER A 188 -4.64 -16.11 21.73
CA SER A 188 -5.84 -15.74 22.49
C SER A 188 -6.32 -14.31 22.20
N LEU A 189 -5.45 -13.47 21.62
CA LEU A 189 -5.73 -12.08 21.26
C LEU A 189 -6.97 -11.91 20.37
N VAL A 190 -7.32 -12.92 19.56
CA VAL A 190 -8.45 -12.88 18.62
C VAL A 190 -9.52 -13.95 18.83
N SER A 191 -9.23 -14.99 19.62
CA SER A 191 -10.21 -16.05 19.91
C SER A 191 -11.15 -15.69 21.06
N SER A 192 -10.67 -14.91 22.04
CA SER A 192 -11.45 -14.41 23.18
C SER A 192 -11.30 -12.90 23.40
N GLY A 193 -10.50 -12.22 22.57
CA GLY A 193 -10.22 -10.79 22.71
C GLY A 193 -11.11 -9.89 21.84
N ARG A 194 -10.87 -8.57 21.98
CA ARG A 194 -10.59 -7.70 20.83
C ARG A 194 -11.21 -7.98 19.47
N PRO A 195 -12.38 -7.46 19.03
CA PRO A 195 -12.67 -7.40 17.61
C PRO A 195 -11.54 -6.69 16.85
N LEU A 196 -10.90 -7.40 15.90
CA LEU A 196 -9.80 -6.88 15.09
C LEU A 196 -10.24 -6.70 13.64
N GLY A 197 -10.20 -5.44 13.18
CA GLY A 197 -10.42 -5.04 11.81
C GLY A 197 -9.12 -4.82 11.04
N LEU A 198 -8.99 -5.40 9.86
CA LEU A 198 -7.86 -5.19 8.94
C LEU A 198 -8.35 -4.56 7.64
N VAL A 199 -7.81 -3.40 7.30
CA VAL A 199 -8.17 -2.66 6.08
C VAL A 199 -6.94 -2.61 5.16
N GLY A 200 -6.96 -3.40 4.10
CA GLY A 200 -6.04 -3.23 2.98
C GLY A 200 -6.57 -2.17 2.02
N ALA A 201 -5.89 -1.02 1.94
CA ALA A 201 -6.32 0.12 1.14
C ALA A 201 -5.38 0.32 -0.07
N GLY A 202 -5.80 -0.11 -1.26
CA GLY A 202 -4.93 -0.17 -2.42
C GLY A 202 -3.71 -1.06 -2.14
N SER A 203 -3.94 -2.24 -1.57
CA SER A 203 -2.90 -3.10 -1.01
C SER A 203 -1.81 -3.49 -2.01
N SER A 204 -0.57 -3.46 -1.54
CA SER A 204 0.62 -3.96 -2.23
C SER A 204 1.20 -5.21 -1.56
N THR A 205 0.41 -5.99 -0.80
CA THR A 205 0.91 -7.26 -0.21
C THR A 205 1.49 -8.19 -1.27
N LEU A 206 0.82 -8.31 -2.42
CA LEU A 206 1.29 -9.13 -3.56
C LEU A 206 2.59 -8.62 -4.19
N LYS A 207 2.96 -7.33 -4.00
CA LYS A 207 4.27 -6.79 -4.42
C LYS A 207 5.37 -7.65 -3.80
N ILE A 208 5.25 -7.94 -2.51
CA ILE A 208 6.27 -8.70 -1.77
C ILE A 208 6.00 -10.21 -1.90
N ALA A 209 4.76 -10.63 -1.63
CA ALA A 209 4.41 -12.03 -1.45
C ALA A 209 4.50 -12.89 -2.73
N LEU A 210 4.47 -12.29 -3.93
CA LEU A 210 4.66 -13.03 -5.21
C LEU A 210 6.14 -13.38 -5.50
N HIS A 211 7.09 -12.78 -4.76
CA HIS A 211 8.49 -13.14 -4.88
C HIS A 211 8.75 -14.51 -4.23
N PRO A 212 9.53 -15.44 -4.82
CA PRO A 212 9.71 -16.77 -4.27
C PRO A 212 10.35 -16.76 -2.87
N ALA A 213 11.26 -15.82 -2.59
CA ALA A 213 11.87 -15.66 -1.27
C ALA A 213 10.90 -15.19 -0.17
N ALA A 214 9.73 -14.64 -0.51
CA ALA A 214 8.76 -14.11 0.45
C ALA A 214 7.81 -15.19 1.02
N GLY A 215 8.36 -16.36 1.34
CA GLY A 215 7.60 -17.46 1.98
C GLY A 215 7.02 -17.05 3.33
N TRP A 216 7.82 -16.32 4.12
CA TRP A 216 7.43 -15.75 5.41
C TRP A 216 6.15 -14.91 5.32
N LEU A 217 5.97 -14.11 4.27
CA LEU A 217 4.78 -13.27 4.11
C LEU A 217 3.56 -14.08 3.65
N ARG A 218 3.77 -15.15 2.86
CA ARG A 218 2.69 -16.08 2.52
C ARG A 218 2.18 -16.82 3.76
N GLU A 219 3.10 -17.25 4.63
CA GLU A 219 2.76 -17.84 5.93
C GLU A 219 2.03 -16.84 6.85
N ALA A 220 2.46 -15.58 6.85
CA ALA A 220 1.77 -14.52 7.59
C ALA A 220 0.35 -14.30 7.08
N VAL A 221 0.16 -14.22 5.76
CA VAL A 221 -1.18 -14.12 5.14
C VAL A 221 -2.05 -15.32 5.50
N GLN A 222 -1.52 -16.54 5.43
CA GLN A 222 -2.25 -17.75 5.83
C GLN A 222 -2.68 -17.67 7.30
N ARG A 223 -1.75 -17.35 8.21
CA ARG A 223 -2.05 -17.25 9.65
C ARG A 223 -3.14 -16.23 9.94
N VAL A 224 -3.07 -15.05 9.32
CA VAL A 224 -4.07 -13.99 9.49
C VAL A 224 -5.42 -14.42 8.93
N ALA A 225 -5.46 -15.04 7.76
CA ALA A 225 -6.70 -15.47 7.11
C ALA A 225 -7.33 -16.72 7.76
N ASP A 226 -6.57 -17.50 8.53
CA ASP A 226 -7.08 -18.66 9.27
C ASP A 226 -7.49 -18.31 10.70
N ALA A 227 -7.07 -17.15 11.21
CA ALA A 227 -7.37 -16.74 12.56
C ALA A 227 -8.87 -16.37 12.72
N PRO A 228 -9.57 -16.97 13.70
CA PRO A 228 -10.94 -16.59 13.99
C PRO A 228 -10.98 -15.16 14.58
N GLY A 229 -12.11 -14.48 14.44
CA GLY A 229 -12.32 -13.16 15.07
C GLY A 229 -11.75 -11.96 14.31
N ILE A 230 -11.00 -12.18 13.23
CA ILE A 230 -10.50 -11.11 12.36
C ILE A 230 -11.50 -10.78 11.26
N THR A 231 -11.87 -9.50 11.13
CA THR A 231 -12.52 -8.99 9.93
C THR A 231 -11.46 -8.37 9.03
N TRP A 232 -11.18 -8.97 7.88
CA TRP A 232 -10.25 -8.41 6.89
C TRP A 232 -11.01 -7.98 5.64
N ALA A 233 -10.87 -6.72 5.22
CA ALA A 233 -11.34 -6.22 3.93
C ALA A 233 -10.22 -5.62 3.09
N GLU A 234 -10.28 -5.89 1.78
CA GLU A 234 -9.36 -5.37 0.77
C GLU A 234 -10.13 -4.44 -0.18
N TYR A 235 -9.74 -3.17 -0.18
CA TYR A 235 -10.31 -2.12 -1.01
C TYR A 235 -9.39 -1.81 -2.18
N ASP A 236 -9.88 -2.01 -3.40
CA ASP A 236 -9.12 -1.79 -4.63
C ASP A 236 -9.87 -0.91 -5.63
N SER A 237 -9.18 -0.42 -6.67
CA SER A 237 -9.82 0.41 -7.68
C SER A 237 -9.19 0.18 -9.04
N HIS A 238 -10.03 0.13 -10.07
CA HIS A 238 -9.56 -0.11 -11.43
C HIS A 238 -8.61 0.98 -11.95
N VAL A 239 -8.79 2.22 -11.50
CA VAL A 239 -7.98 3.36 -11.94
C VAL A 239 -6.63 3.44 -11.24
N ASP A 240 -6.41 2.62 -10.22
CA ASP A 240 -5.12 2.51 -9.55
C ASP A 240 -4.25 1.47 -10.27
N PHE A 241 -3.04 1.90 -10.66
CA PHE A 241 -2.05 1.08 -11.35
C PHE A 241 -1.03 0.49 -10.36
N ILE A 242 -1.06 0.94 -9.10
CA ILE A 242 -0.08 0.64 -8.06
C ILE A 242 -0.65 -0.35 -7.03
N CYS A 243 -1.87 -0.87 -7.26
CA CYS A 243 -2.42 -2.01 -6.53
C CYS A 243 -2.83 -3.14 -7.50
N PHE A 244 -3.05 -4.34 -6.96
CA PHE A 244 -3.46 -5.51 -7.74
C PHE A 244 -4.99 -5.61 -7.83
N TYR A 245 -5.61 -4.76 -8.66
CA TYR A 245 -7.06 -4.70 -8.81
C TYR A 245 -7.71 -6.08 -9.06
N LYS A 246 -8.80 -6.37 -8.35
CA LYS A 246 -9.59 -7.62 -8.42
C LYS A 246 -8.84 -8.89 -8.05
N ASN A 247 -7.65 -8.79 -7.47
CA ASN A 247 -6.94 -9.95 -6.95
C ASN A 247 -7.34 -10.19 -5.50
N ASP A 248 -7.73 -11.42 -5.21
CA ASP A 248 -7.82 -11.91 -3.84
C ASP A 248 -6.41 -12.29 -3.37
N THR A 249 -5.92 -11.67 -2.31
CA THR A 249 -4.52 -11.86 -1.87
C THR A 249 -4.21 -13.34 -1.58
N PRO A 250 -4.99 -14.08 -0.76
CA PRO A 250 -4.76 -15.52 -0.57
C PRO A 250 -4.82 -16.34 -1.87
N THR A 251 -5.86 -16.16 -2.70
CA THR A 251 -6.04 -16.92 -3.94
C THR A 251 -4.90 -16.64 -4.93
N ALA A 252 -4.47 -15.39 -5.07
CA ALA A 252 -3.34 -15.01 -5.93
C ALA A 252 -2.00 -15.58 -5.45
N LEU A 253 -1.90 -15.95 -4.17
CA LEU A 253 -0.76 -16.66 -3.58
C LEU A 253 -0.91 -18.19 -3.61
N GLY A 254 -2.03 -18.72 -4.14
CA GLY A 254 -2.33 -20.14 -4.16
C GLY A 254 -2.67 -20.72 -2.79
N LEU A 255 -3.10 -19.88 -1.84
CA LEU A 255 -3.44 -20.28 -0.48
C LEU A 255 -4.92 -20.66 -0.38
N THR A 256 -5.20 -21.72 0.38
CA THR A 256 -6.57 -22.07 0.80
C THR A 256 -6.72 -21.64 2.25
N VAL A 257 -7.60 -20.67 2.49
CA VAL A 257 -7.76 -20.03 3.80
C VAL A 257 -9.17 -20.25 4.35
N VAL A 258 -9.30 -20.22 5.68
CA VAL A 258 -10.60 -20.41 6.36
C VAL A 258 -11.48 -19.18 6.22
N HIS A 259 -10.92 -17.98 6.36
CA HIS A 259 -11.63 -16.71 6.31
C HIS A 259 -11.04 -15.79 5.23
N PRO A 260 -11.49 -15.91 3.96
CA PRO A 260 -10.97 -15.07 2.89
C PRO A 260 -11.34 -13.59 3.11
N PRO A 261 -10.48 -12.64 2.71
CA PRO A 261 -10.75 -11.20 2.84
C PRO A 261 -12.02 -10.78 2.10
N LEU A 262 -12.77 -9.84 2.70
CA LEU A 262 -13.89 -9.17 2.05
C LEU A 262 -13.37 -8.22 0.98
N ARG A 263 -13.55 -8.58 -0.29
CA ARG A 263 -13.13 -7.74 -1.41
C ARG A 263 -14.14 -6.65 -1.72
N ARG A 264 -13.65 -5.43 -1.91
CA ARG A 264 -14.44 -4.23 -2.20
C ARG A 264 -13.76 -3.40 -3.30
N SER A 265 -14.28 -3.51 -4.53
CA SER A 265 -13.84 -2.64 -5.62
C SER A 265 -14.55 -1.29 -5.55
N ILE A 266 -13.77 -0.26 -5.25
CA ILE A 266 -14.25 1.12 -5.09
C ILE A 266 -14.00 1.98 -6.32
N ARG A 267 -14.81 3.02 -6.48
CA ARG A 267 -14.64 4.04 -7.52
C ARG A 267 -14.13 5.32 -6.87
N LEU A 268 -12.82 5.53 -6.91
CA LEU A 268 -12.18 6.73 -6.33
C LEU A 268 -12.78 8.04 -6.87
N SER A 269 -13.28 8.05 -8.11
CA SER A 269 -13.96 9.21 -8.69
C SER A 269 -15.33 9.53 -8.07
N ARG A 270 -15.95 8.59 -7.32
CA ARG A 270 -17.22 8.80 -6.61
C ARG A 270 -17.02 9.32 -5.18
N MET A 271 -15.80 9.23 -4.65
CA MET A 271 -15.43 9.82 -3.36
C MET A 271 -15.30 11.34 -3.45
N LEU A 272 -15.24 11.90 -4.67
CA LEU A 272 -14.82 13.27 -4.95
C LEU A 272 -15.81 13.96 -5.88
N SER A 273 -15.89 15.29 -5.81
CA SER A 273 -16.57 16.07 -6.84
C SER A 273 -15.93 15.82 -8.22
N PRO A 274 -16.72 15.91 -9.32
CA PRO A 274 -16.16 15.80 -10.66
C PRO A 274 -15.04 16.81 -10.91
N ALA A 275 -15.18 18.04 -10.40
CA ALA A 275 -14.18 19.10 -10.54
C ALA A 275 -12.85 18.72 -9.86
N THR A 276 -12.88 18.19 -8.64
CA THR A 276 -11.68 17.73 -7.94
C THR A 276 -11.04 16.54 -8.65
N TRP A 277 -11.82 15.55 -9.05
CA TRP A 277 -11.29 14.37 -9.76
C TRP A 277 -10.55 14.75 -11.06
N GLN A 278 -11.09 15.69 -11.83
CA GLN A 278 -10.46 16.15 -13.08
C GLN A 278 -9.06 16.75 -12.87
N ARG A 279 -8.77 17.35 -11.71
CA ARG A 279 -7.48 17.99 -11.43
C ARG A 279 -6.31 17.01 -11.37
N PHE A 280 -6.55 15.75 -10.98
CA PHE A 280 -5.46 14.79 -10.74
C PHE A 280 -5.71 13.38 -11.29
N ARG A 281 -6.78 13.13 -12.05
CA ARG A 281 -7.05 11.82 -12.66
C ARG A 281 -5.95 11.28 -13.60
N GLY A 282 -4.96 12.09 -13.96
CA GLY A 282 -3.76 11.67 -14.69
C GLY A 282 -2.54 11.39 -13.80
N ASN A 283 -2.58 11.75 -12.52
CA ASN A 283 -1.49 11.54 -11.57
C ASN A 283 -1.71 10.22 -10.82
N LEU A 284 -1.11 9.14 -11.33
CA LEU A 284 -1.26 7.78 -10.80
C LEU A 284 -0.89 7.67 -9.31
N LEU A 285 0.16 8.37 -8.88
CA LEU A 285 0.61 8.33 -7.49
C LEU A 285 -0.37 9.07 -6.56
N ARG A 286 -0.97 10.17 -7.03
CA ARG A 286 -2.03 10.87 -6.30
C ARG A 286 -3.31 10.05 -6.21
N ILE A 287 -3.67 9.32 -7.28
CA ILE A 287 -4.79 8.37 -7.31
C ILE A 287 -4.55 7.26 -6.28
N HIS A 288 -3.37 6.63 -6.31
CA HIS A 288 -3.02 5.57 -5.38
C HIS A 288 -3.09 6.03 -3.91
N ARG A 289 -2.72 7.27 -3.62
CA ARG A 289 -2.82 7.81 -2.25
C ARG A 289 -4.25 8.21 -1.83
N GLN A 290 -5.20 8.28 -2.75
CA GLN A 290 -6.56 8.79 -2.47
C GLN A 290 -7.33 7.91 -1.48
N TYR A 291 -6.99 6.64 -1.33
CA TYR A 291 -7.64 5.74 -0.36
C TYR A 291 -7.55 6.25 1.08
N VAL A 292 -6.44 6.91 1.43
CA VAL A 292 -6.19 7.43 2.78
C VAL A 292 -6.38 8.94 2.86
N MET A 293 -7.17 9.52 1.95
CA MET A 293 -7.52 10.94 1.96
C MET A 293 -9.02 11.13 2.13
N GLY A 294 -9.40 12.33 2.57
CA GLY A 294 -10.80 12.68 2.80
C GLY A 294 -11.66 12.55 1.55
N ASN A 295 -12.92 12.16 1.79
CA ASN A 295 -13.97 12.18 0.79
C ASN A 295 -14.62 13.57 0.73
N GLU A 296 -15.02 13.99 -0.47
CA GLU A 296 -15.91 15.15 -0.66
C GLU A 296 -17.38 14.73 -0.76
N GLN A 297 -17.63 13.44 -1.01
CA GLN A 297 -18.97 12.87 -1.16
C GLN A 297 -19.12 11.62 -0.30
N ARG A 298 -20.32 11.41 0.22
CA ARG A 298 -20.66 10.18 0.94
C ARG A 298 -20.53 8.98 0.02
N TYR A 299 -19.82 7.96 0.49
CA TYR A 299 -19.50 6.80 -0.32
C TYR A 299 -19.35 5.55 0.56
N LEU A 300 -19.36 4.37 -0.07
CA LEU A 300 -19.30 3.07 0.61
C LEU A 300 -17.96 2.77 1.30
N TYR A 301 -16.98 3.65 1.10
CA TYR A 301 -15.66 3.58 1.69
C TYR A 301 -15.24 4.99 2.08
N ASP A 302 -14.92 5.16 3.36
CA ASP A 302 -14.33 6.36 3.92
C ASP A 302 -13.39 5.96 5.05
N VAL A 303 -12.10 6.26 4.91
CA VAL A 303 -11.09 5.89 5.90
C VAL A 303 -11.32 6.56 7.26
N HIS A 304 -11.88 7.76 7.29
CA HIS A 304 -12.15 8.49 8.53
C HIS A 304 -13.38 7.93 9.22
N MET A 305 -14.38 7.47 8.46
CA MET A 305 -15.54 6.81 9.02
C MET A 305 -15.23 5.39 9.50
N ILE A 306 -14.28 4.71 8.86
CA ILE A 306 -13.72 3.45 9.36
C ILE A 306 -12.91 3.67 10.65
N ALA A 307 -12.11 4.74 10.72
CA ALA A 307 -11.20 4.96 11.84
C ALA A 307 -11.89 5.58 13.07
N CYS A 308 -12.81 6.52 12.86
CA CYS A 308 -13.37 7.35 13.92
C CYS A 308 -14.90 7.38 13.94
N GLY A 309 -15.57 6.66 13.03
CA GLY A 309 -17.02 6.68 12.91
C GLY A 309 -17.73 5.87 14.01
N PRO A 310 -19.05 6.07 14.17
CA PRO A 310 -19.83 5.38 15.20
C PRO A 310 -20.17 3.93 14.86
N PHE A 311 -19.58 3.36 13.82
CA PHE A 311 -19.92 2.03 13.31
C PHE A 311 -18.73 1.10 13.46
N ARG A 312 -18.98 -0.16 13.85
CA ARG A 312 -17.91 -1.18 13.86
C ARG A 312 -17.41 -1.43 12.45
N PHE A 313 -16.10 -1.62 12.29
CA PHE A 313 -15.51 -1.88 10.99
C PHE A 313 -16.12 -3.13 10.32
N ALA A 314 -16.47 -4.15 11.10
CA ALA A 314 -17.10 -5.36 10.57
C ALA A 314 -18.43 -5.08 9.85
N ASP A 315 -19.21 -4.11 10.32
CA ASP A 315 -20.46 -3.70 9.69
C ASP A 315 -20.19 -2.85 8.46
N ILE A 316 -19.24 -1.90 8.51
CA ILE A 316 -18.81 -1.14 7.33
C ILE A 316 -18.31 -2.08 6.22
N ALA A 317 -17.47 -3.06 6.56
CA ALA A 317 -16.90 -3.99 5.60
C ALA A 317 -17.98 -4.84 4.91
N ARG A 318 -18.98 -5.34 5.67
CA ARG A 318 -20.05 -6.20 5.14
C ARG A 318 -21.15 -5.42 4.43
N ARG A 319 -21.53 -4.25 4.96
CA ARG A 319 -22.68 -3.44 4.56
C ARG A 319 -22.30 -2.05 4.02
N GLY A 320 -21.11 -1.91 3.44
CA GLY A 320 -20.60 -0.61 2.99
C GLY A 320 -21.53 0.18 2.06
N GLU A 321 -22.37 -0.49 1.24
CA GLU A 321 -23.36 0.20 0.39
C GLU A 321 -24.40 1.01 1.19
N ASP A 322 -24.63 0.65 2.45
CA ASP A 322 -25.54 1.36 3.36
C ASP A 322 -24.88 2.60 3.99
N LEU A 323 -23.54 2.66 4.04
CA LEU A 323 -22.77 3.70 4.73
C LEU A 323 -23.14 5.14 4.30
N PRO A 324 -23.39 5.45 3.00
CA PRO A 324 -23.80 6.80 2.60
C PRO A 324 -25.12 7.29 3.24
N GLY A 325 -26.00 6.35 3.58
CA GLY A 325 -27.29 6.61 4.21
C GLY A 325 -27.31 6.35 5.72
N ALA A 326 -26.18 5.92 6.31
CA ALA A 326 -26.08 5.53 7.71
C ALA A 326 -26.11 6.71 8.69
N LEU A 327 -25.97 7.94 8.18
CA LEU A 327 -26.13 9.18 8.94
C LEU A 327 -27.12 10.09 8.20
N GLY A 328 -27.94 10.84 8.92
CA GLY A 328 -28.77 11.92 8.38
C GLY A 328 -27.94 13.04 7.76
N SER A 329 -28.55 13.96 7.02
CA SER A 329 -27.81 15.08 6.39
C SER A 329 -27.14 16.02 7.39
N ASP A 330 -27.65 16.06 8.62
CA ASP A 330 -27.09 16.77 9.78
C ASP A 330 -25.99 15.97 10.51
N GLY A 331 -25.75 14.73 10.11
CA GLY A 331 -24.78 13.82 10.72
C GLY A 331 -25.36 12.97 11.87
N SER A 332 -26.66 13.01 12.15
CA SER A 332 -27.27 12.21 13.23
C SER A 332 -27.51 10.75 12.81
N LEU A 333 -27.46 9.83 13.77
CA LEU A 333 -27.88 8.43 13.58
C LEU A 333 -29.41 8.32 13.45
N ALA A 334 -30.16 9.10 14.22
CA ALA A 334 -31.61 9.08 14.26
C ALA A 334 -32.27 9.46 12.92
N ALA A 335 -31.61 10.31 12.12
CA ALA A 335 -32.08 10.70 10.80
C ALA A 335 -31.48 9.87 9.64
N ALA A 336 -30.84 8.73 9.93
CA ALA A 336 -30.30 7.83 8.92
C ALA A 336 -31.39 7.28 7.99
N THR A 337 -31.17 7.35 6.67
CA THR A 337 -32.06 6.74 5.68
C THR A 337 -31.83 5.24 5.53
N THR A 338 -30.63 4.78 5.91
CA THR A 338 -30.23 3.36 5.84
C THR A 338 -29.40 3.04 7.09
N PRO A 339 -30.05 2.74 8.22
CA PRO A 339 -29.35 2.56 9.49
C PRO A 339 -28.31 1.43 9.45
N LEU A 340 -27.13 1.72 9.98
CA LEU A 340 -26.10 0.75 10.36
C LEU A 340 -26.08 0.59 11.88
N PRO A 341 -25.77 -0.60 12.42
CA PRO A 341 -25.61 -0.79 13.85
C PRO A 341 -24.51 0.13 14.38
N SER A 342 -24.84 0.97 15.36
CA SER A 342 -23.83 1.78 16.01
C SER A 342 -23.06 0.95 17.03
N ILE A 343 -21.85 1.38 17.37
CA ILE A 343 -21.03 0.78 18.43
C ILE A 343 -21.80 0.80 19.76
N THR A 344 -22.61 1.84 20.00
CA THR A 344 -23.44 2.02 21.21
C THR A 344 -24.68 1.12 21.27
N ASP A 345 -25.14 0.55 20.15
CA ASP A 345 -26.32 -0.34 20.13
C ASP A 345 -26.00 -1.79 20.53
N MET A 346 -24.72 -2.12 20.66
CA MET A 346 -24.24 -3.47 20.92
C MET A 346 -23.88 -3.58 22.41
N PRO A 347 -24.57 -4.41 23.21
CA PRO A 347 -24.22 -4.58 24.62
C PRO A 347 -22.79 -5.10 24.75
N ASP A 348 -22.06 -4.56 25.73
CA ASP A 348 -20.74 -5.03 26.17
C ASP A 348 -20.78 -6.57 26.27
N ARG A 349 -19.91 -7.23 25.49
CA ARG A 349 -19.77 -8.69 25.53
C ARG A 349 -18.80 -9.11 26.61
#